data_AF-A0A843KC93-F1
#
_entry.id   AF-A0A843KC93-F1
#
_cell.length_a   1.000
_cell.length_b   1.000
_cell.length_c   1.000
_cell.angle_alpha   90.00
_cell.angle_beta   90.00
_cell.angle_gamma   90.00
#
_symmetry.space_group_name_H-M   'P 1'
#
loop_
_entity.id
_entity.type
_entity.pdbx_description
1 polymer ?
#
loop_
_entity_poly.entity_id
_entity_poly.type
_entity_poly.pdbx_seq_one_letter_code
_entity_poly.pdbx_strand_id
1 'polypeptide(L)'
;MAEKETRNFALRDKDGNEIGVFTGKQPRQAALKAANRGYTEIRLLERGTKKVHIFIGERKQVKKPKGGPSWMPAKIWKPKVKKVGIEKLDEI
;
A
#
# COMPACT_ATOMS: atom_id res chain seq x y z
N MET A 1 -23.92 7.68 9.60
CA MET A 1 -22.92 7.36 8.56
C MET A 1 -21.54 7.58 9.17
N ALA A 2 -20.67 6.57 9.25
CA ALA A 2 -19.31 6.79 9.75
C ALA A 2 -18.49 7.51 8.67
N GLU A 3 -18.16 8.77 8.92
CA GLU A 3 -17.28 9.58 8.09
C GLU A 3 -16.02 8.76 7.80
N LYS A 4 -15.79 8.44 6.52
CA LYS A 4 -14.62 7.66 6.11
C LYS A 4 -13.42 8.61 6.14
N GLU A 5 -12.90 8.91 7.34
CA GLU A 5 -11.65 9.66 7.50
C GLU A 5 -10.57 9.01 6.65
N THR A 6 -10.12 9.78 5.66
CA THR A 6 -9.04 9.38 4.77
C THR A 6 -7.75 9.61 5.51
N ARG A 7 -7.03 8.55 5.81
CA ARG A 7 -5.76 8.63 6.52
C ARG A 7 -4.62 8.80 5.53
N ASN A 8 -3.62 9.54 5.97
CA ASN A 8 -2.41 9.80 5.20
C ASN A 8 -1.30 8.89 5.72
N PHE A 9 -0.69 8.12 4.81
CA PHE A 9 0.40 7.21 5.12
C PHE A 9 1.64 7.62 4.36
N ALA A 10 2.70 8.01 5.07
CA ALA A 10 4.00 8.31 4.48
C ALA A 10 4.77 7.01 4.23
N LEU A 11 5.16 6.77 2.98
CA LEU A 11 6.06 5.69 2.60
C LEU A 11 7.49 6.09 2.95
N ARG A 12 8.13 5.28 3.78
CA ARG A 12 9.53 5.42 4.17
C ARG A 12 10.38 4.32 3.56
N ASP A 13 11.60 4.68 3.18
CA ASP A 13 12.62 3.73 2.77
C ASP A 13 13.30 3.04 3.97
N LYS A 14 14.24 2.11 3.73
CA LYS A 14 15.08 1.50 4.77
C LYS A 14 15.87 2.55 5.53
N ASP A 15 16.32 3.59 4.84
CA ASP A 15 17.07 4.72 5.39
C ASP A 15 16.17 5.74 6.16
N GLY A 16 14.86 5.53 6.20
CA GLY A 16 13.93 6.44 6.88
C GLY A 16 13.52 7.67 6.06
N ASN A 17 14.07 7.84 4.86
CA ASN A 17 13.68 8.88 3.91
C ASN A 17 12.23 8.72 3.45
N GLU A 18 11.49 9.83 3.36
CA GLU A 18 10.12 9.84 2.86
C GLU A 18 10.13 9.81 1.32
N ILE A 19 9.68 8.71 0.73
CA ILE A 19 9.63 8.52 -0.74
C ILE A 19 8.35 9.15 -1.31
N GLY A 20 7.27 9.13 -0.54
CA GLY A 20 6.01 9.73 -0.95
C GLY A 20 4.85 9.42 0.00
N VAL A 21 3.72 10.09 -0.22
CA VAL A 21 2.54 9.98 0.64
C VAL A 21 1.41 9.27 -0.10
N PHE A 22 0.82 8.28 0.57
CA PHE A 22 -0.31 7.49 0.06
C PHE A 22 -1.53 7.69 0.95
N THR A 23 -2.66 8.02 0.33
CA THR A 23 -3.93 8.17 1.02
C THR A 23 -4.71 6.85 1.02
N GLY A 24 -5.36 6.52 2.13
CA GLY A 24 -6.21 5.34 2.21
C GLY A 24 -7.08 5.35 3.46
N LYS A 25 -8.19 4.61 3.43
CA LYS A 25 -9.00 4.40 4.65
C LYS A 25 -8.31 3.42 5.61
N GLN A 26 -7.57 2.46 5.05
CA GLN A 26 -6.84 1.44 5.79
C GLN A 26 -5.37 1.43 5.35
N PRO A 27 -4.42 1.09 6.24
CA PRO A 27 -3.00 1.01 5.89
C PRO A 27 -2.74 0.00 4.77
N ARG A 28 -3.53 -1.09 4.73
CA ARG A 28 -3.47 -2.07 3.64
C ARG A 28 -3.83 -1.47 2.27
N GLN A 29 -4.77 -0.53 2.21
CA GLN A 29 -5.17 0.10 0.96
C GLN A 29 -4.07 1.02 0.43
N ALA A 30 -3.43 1.78 1.30
CA ALA A 30 -2.24 2.57 0.97
C ALA A 30 -1.10 1.66 0.50
N ALA A 31 -0.88 0.52 1.17
CA ALA A 31 0.12 -0.46 0.76
C ALA A 31 -0.19 -1.06 -0.62
N LEU A 32 -1.45 -1.37 -0.94
CA LEU A 32 -1.84 -1.86 -2.27
C LEU A 32 -1.55 -0.82 -3.37
N LYS A 33 -1.75 0.47 -3.08
CA LYS A 33 -1.40 1.56 -4.02
C LYS A 33 0.12 1.64 -4.24
N ALA A 34 0.90 1.52 -3.17
CA ALA A 34 2.36 1.49 -3.26
C ALA A 34 2.86 0.25 -4.02
N ALA A 35 2.31 -0.94 -3.74
CA ALA A 35 2.63 -2.16 -4.47
C ALA A 35 2.27 -2.06 -5.96
N ASN A 36 1.16 -1.38 -6.30
CA ASN A 36 0.79 -1.14 -7.70
C ASN A 36 1.78 -0.20 -8.42
N ARG A 37 2.35 0.76 -7.69
CA ARG A 37 3.44 1.63 -8.19
C ARG A 37 4.75 0.87 -8.43
N GLY A 38 4.93 -0.30 -7.83
CA GLY A 38 6.11 -1.16 -8.00
C GLY A 38 6.97 -1.33 -6.75
N TYR A 39 6.54 -0.78 -5.60
CA TYR A 39 7.27 -0.96 -4.34
C TYR A 39 7.05 -2.36 -3.76
N THR A 40 8.15 -3.05 -3.47
CA THR A 40 8.14 -4.39 -2.86
C THR A 40 8.25 -4.33 -1.35
N GLU A 41 9.13 -3.49 -0.80
CA GLU A 41 9.25 -3.23 0.63
C GLU A 41 8.53 -1.91 0.95
N ILE A 42 7.46 -1.99 1.74
CA ILE A 42 6.56 -0.85 1.97
C ILE A 42 6.46 -0.60 3.46
N ARG A 43 7.11 0.46 3.94
CA ARG A 43 7.00 0.93 5.34
C ARG A 43 6.12 2.17 5.37
N LEU A 44 4.93 2.06 5.96
CA LEU A 44 3.93 3.13 5.99
C LEU A 44 3.80 3.72 7.39
N LEU A 45 4.26 4.95 7.58
CA LEU A 45 3.98 5.74 8.79
C LEU A 45 2.62 6.40 8.66
N GLU A 46 1.71 6.16 9.60
CA GLU A 46 0.43 6.87 9.64
C GLU A 46 0.64 8.28 10.19
N ARG A 47 0.40 9.33 9.38
CA ARG A 47 0.50 10.72 9.86
C ARG A 47 -0.52 10.95 10.97
N GLY A 48 -0.05 11.44 12.12
CA GLY A 48 -0.85 11.61 13.34
C GLY A 48 -0.68 10.47 14.35
N THR A 49 -0.03 9.36 13.99
CA THR A 49 0.37 8.33 14.97
C THR A 49 1.85 7.97 14.79
N LYS A 50 2.47 7.40 15.82
CA LYS A 50 3.86 6.93 15.77
C LYS A 50 3.97 5.48 15.27
N LYS A 51 3.00 5.01 14.46
CA LYS A 51 2.90 3.61 14.01
C LYS A 51 3.41 3.48 12.58
N VAL A 52 4.42 2.66 12.38
CA VAL A 52 4.94 2.24 11.08
C VAL A 52 4.43 0.85 10.75
N HIS A 53 3.61 0.74 9.73
CA HIS A 53 3.13 -0.53 9.22
C HIS A 53 4.09 -1.06 8.16
N ILE A 54 4.62 -2.26 8.37
CA ILE A 54 5.50 -2.92 7.40
C ILE A 54 4.67 -3.89 6.56
N PHE A 55 4.71 -3.70 5.25
CA PHE A 55 4.11 -4.56 4.25
C PHE A 55 5.14 -5.00 3.22
N ILE A 56 4.96 -6.22 2.72
CA ILE A 56 5.62 -6.70 1.50
C ILE A 56 4.60 -6.66 0.37
N GLY A 57 4.90 -5.88 -0.66
CA GLY A 57 4.17 -5.78 -1.91
C GLY A 57 4.67 -6.80 -2.95
N GLU A 58 3.73 -7.41 -3.65
CA GLU A 58 3.99 -8.23 -4.83
C GLU A 58 3.00 -7.82 -5.92
N ARG A 59 3.41 -7.86 -7.19
CA ARG A 59 2.49 -7.71 -8.32
C ARG A 59 2.52 -8.98 -9.17
N LYS A 60 1.36 -9.56 -9.44
CA LYS A 60 1.23 -10.76 -10.29
C LYS A 60 0.40 -10.43 -11.51
N GLN A 61 0.88 -10.82 -12.70
CA GLN A 61 0.07 -10.74 -13.91
C GLN A 61 -0.98 -11.84 -13.88
N VAL A 62 -2.25 -11.46 -13.92
CA VAL A 62 -3.37 -12.39 -14.03
C VAL A 62 -4.02 -12.25 -15.39
N LYS A 63 -4.46 -13.38 -15.95
CA LYS A 63 -5.22 -13.39 -17.20
C LYS A 63 -6.59 -12.75 -16.97
N LYS A 64 -7.08 -12.07 -18.00
CA LYS A 64 -8.44 -11.54 -18.05
C LYS A 64 -9.47 -12.65 -17.73
N PRO A 65 -10.47 -12.40 -16.87
CA PRO A 65 -11.54 -13.37 -16.64
C PRO A 65 -12.36 -13.59 -17.90
N LYS A 66 -12.84 -14.83 -18.12
CA LYS A 66 -13.80 -15.17 -19.20
C LYS A 66 -15.08 -14.36 -18.97
N GLY A 67 -15.26 -13.27 -19.70
CA GLY A 67 -16.37 -12.32 -19.53
C GLY A 67 -15.95 -10.86 -19.29
N GLY A 68 -14.66 -10.56 -19.22
CA GLY A 68 -14.20 -9.17 -19.12
C GLY A 68 -14.52 -8.35 -20.40
N PRO A 69 -14.74 -7.04 -20.29
CA PRO A 69 -15.07 -6.18 -21.43
C PRO A 69 -13.91 -6.05 -22.43
N SER A 70 -14.20 -5.77 -23.71
CA SER A 70 -13.21 -5.77 -24.80
C SER A 70 -12.12 -4.71 -24.68
N TRP A 71 -12.38 -3.61 -23.99
CA TRP A 71 -11.39 -2.54 -23.73
C TRP A 71 -10.31 -2.94 -22.71
N MET A 72 -10.46 -4.09 -22.04
CA MET A 72 -9.53 -4.57 -21.02
C MET A 72 -8.42 -5.45 -21.62
N PRO A 73 -7.13 -5.19 -21.32
CA PRO A 73 -6.02 -5.96 -21.85
C PRO A 73 -6.05 -7.43 -21.38
N ALA A 74 -5.43 -8.31 -22.16
CA ALA A 74 -5.44 -9.76 -21.92
C ALA A 74 -4.78 -10.18 -20.60
N LYS A 75 -3.82 -9.37 -20.10
CA LYS A 75 -3.14 -9.55 -18.81
C LYS A 75 -3.24 -8.27 -18.00
N ILE A 76 -3.54 -8.41 -16.71
CA ILE A 76 -3.70 -7.28 -15.79
C ILE A 76 -2.75 -7.48 -14.62
N TRP A 77 -2.07 -6.42 -14.20
CA TRP A 77 -1.28 -6.44 -12.98
C TRP A 77 -2.20 -6.39 -11.77
N LYS A 78 -2.18 -7.45 -10.96
CA LYS A 78 -2.89 -7.50 -9.69
C LYS A 78 -1.89 -7.33 -8.55
N PRO A 79 -1.90 -6.18 -7.85
CA PRO A 79 -1.10 -6.01 -6.65
C PRO A 79 -1.64 -6.89 -5.53
N LYS A 80 -0.73 -7.48 -4.77
CA LYS A 80 -0.97 -8.17 -3.51
C LYS A 80 -0.04 -7.55 -2.48
N VAL A 81 -0.49 -7.52 -1.23
CA VAL A 81 0.32 -7.10 -0.10
C VAL A 81 0.16 -8.10 1.03
N LYS A 82 1.28 -8.44 1.66
CA LYS A 82 1.34 -9.23 2.88
C LYS A 82 1.79 -8.32 4.02
N LYS A 83 1.07 -8.34 5.13
CA LYS A 83 1.46 -7.60 6.33
C LYS A 83 2.57 -8.39 7.02
N VAL A 84 3.70 -7.74 7.27
CA VAL A 84 4.82 -8.33 8.00
C VAL A 84 4.70 -8.01 9.48
N GLY A 85 4.47 -6.74 9.80
CA GLY A 85 4.45 -6.29 11.18
C GLY A 85 4.03 -4.83 11.33
N ILE A 86 4.11 -4.36 12.56
CA ILE A 86 3.94 -2.95 12.92
C ILE A 86 5.07 -2.62 13.87
N GLU A 87 5.83 -1.58 13.54
CA GLU A 87 6.79 -0.94 14.44
C GLU A 87 6.13 0.30 15.06
N LYS A 88 6.42 0.55 16.33
CA LYS A 88 6.12 1.83 16.97
C LYS A 88 7.45 2.55 17.12
N LEU A 89 7.53 3.80 16.65
CA LEU A 89 8.61 4.67 17.09
C LEU A 89 8.22 5.15 18.48
N ASP A 90 8.71 4.45 19.50
CA ASP A 90 8.81 5.04 20.83
C ASP A 90 9.95 6.07 20.76
N GLU A 91 9.70 7.26 21.30
CA GLU A 91 10.67 8.36 21.47
C GLU A 91 10.98 9.23 20.23
N ILE A 92 10.35 10.42 20.22
CA ILE A 92 11.08 11.70 20.22
C ILE A 92 10.71 12.32 21.56
#